data_AF-J9UN61-F1
#
_entry.id   AF-J9UN61-F1
#
_cell.length_a   1.000
_cell.length_b   1.000
_cell.length_c   1.000
_cell.angle_alpha   90.00
_cell.angle_beta   90.00
_cell.angle_gamma   90.00
#
_symmetry.space_group_name_H-M   'P 1'
#
loop_
_entity.id
_entity.type
_entity.pdbx_description
1 polymer ?
#
loop_
_entity_poly.entity_id
_entity_poly.type
_entity_poly.pdbx_seq_one_letter_code
_entity_poly.pdbx_strand_id
1 'polypeptide(L)'
;MERYEILKDIGSGNFGVAKLVKDKLTYELYAVKYIERGKKIDEHVQREIMNHRSLKHPNIIRFKEVFLTPTHLAIVMEYAAGGELFERICNAGRFSEDEARFFFQQLISGVSYCHSMQICHRDLKLENTLLDDSSNPRLKICDFGYSKSSVLHSQPKSTVGTPAYIAPEVLLRKEYDGKLADVWSCGVTLYVMLVGAYPFEDPEDPRNFRKTLTRILSVQYSIPYYVRVSKECRLLLSQIFVADPSKRITIEEIKKHPWFLKDLPIEYMEGEDASLQMKEENEPTQSIDEVLAIIQEAKKPGEGPKGCDLLVKGISSSIDLDDDDDDDSDIDDDTDDEIETSGEFVCAL
;
A
#
# COMPACT_ATOMS: atom_id res chain seq x y z
N MET A 1 22.59 21.95 -6.96
CA MET A 1 21.61 23.06 -7.03
C MET A 1 20.24 22.50 -6.67
N GLU A 2 19.46 23.25 -5.89
CA GLU A 2 18.15 22.82 -5.40
C GLU A 2 17.07 22.97 -6.49
N ARG A 3 17.00 22.02 -7.43
CA ARG A 3 15.96 22.00 -8.48
C ARG A 3 14.54 21.95 -7.90
N TYR A 4 14.38 21.26 -6.77
CA TYR A 4 13.11 21.08 -6.09
C TYR A 4 13.03 21.96 -4.84
N GLU A 5 11.95 22.73 -4.73
CA GLU A 5 11.56 23.49 -3.52
C GLU A 5 10.64 22.62 -2.67
N ILE A 6 10.96 22.40 -1.39
CA ILE A 6 10.10 21.65 -0.46
C ILE A 6 8.98 22.57 0.03
N LEU A 7 7.73 22.18 -0.17
CA LEU A 7 6.56 22.97 0.23
C LEU A 7 5.96 22.51 1.58
N LYS A 8 5.72 21.20 1.73
CA LYS A 8 5.15 20.60 2.95
C LYS A 8 5.45 19.10 3.01
N ASP A 9 5.34 18.53 4.20
CA ASP A 9 5.33 17.08 4.39
C ASP A 9 3.90 16.57 4.10
N ILE A 10 3.78 15.44 3.39
CA ILE A 10 2.50 14.89 2.91
C ILE A 10 2.24 13.43 3.33
N GLY A 11 3.22 12.77 3.95
CA GLY A 11 3.00 11.43 4.52
C GLY A 11 4.23 10.91 5.26
N SER A 12 4.04 9.95 6.16
CA SER A 12 5.12 9.32 6.93
C SER A 12 4.99 7.79 6.89
N GLY A 13 6.07 7.11 6.51
CA GLY A 13 6.13 5.65 6.43
C GLY A 13 7.47 5.08 6.90
N ASN A 14 7.60 3.76 6.90
CA ASN A 14 8.75 3.06 7.49
C ASN A 14 10.08 3.31 6.74
N PHE A 15 10.01 3.79 5.50
CA PHE A 15 11.15 4.20 4.67
C PHE A 15 11.19 5.73 4.46
N GLY A 16 10.65 6.51 5.40
CA GLY A 16 10.82 7.97 5.43
C GLY A 16 9.55 8.79 5.22
N VAL A 17 9.75 10.11 5.17
CA VAL A 17 8.69 11.12 4.98
C VAL A 17 8.55 11.44 3.50
N ALA A 18 7.32 11.35 2.99
CA ALA A 18 6.96 11.87 1.67
C ALA A 18 6.78 13.39 1.77
N LYS A 19 7.42 14.14 0.87
CA LYS A 19 7.34 15.61 0.82
C LYS A 19 6.72 16.07 -0.49
N LEU A 20 5.81 17.04 -0.43
CA LEU A 20 5.40 17.80 -1.60
C LEU A 20 6.51 18.77 -1.96
N VAL A 21 6.94 18.72 -3.22
CA VAL A 21 7.92 19.63 -3.79
C VAL A 21 7.36 20.33 -5.01
N LYS A 22 7.99 21.46 -5.36
CA LYS A 22 7.79 22.17 -6.61
C LYS A 22 9.07 22.13 -7.44
N ASP A 23 8.99 21.74 -8.72
CA ASP A 23 10.12 21.92 -9.63
C ASP A 23 10.29 23.43 -9.88
N LYS A 24 11.46 24.00 -9.56
CA LYS A 24 11.70 25.45 -9.70
C LYS A 24 11.79 25.89 -11.17
N LEU A 25 11.90 24.96 -12.12
CA LEU A 25 11.93 25.25 -13.57
C LEU A 25 10.55 25.13 -14.21
N THR A 26 9.82 24.04 -13.97
CA THR A 26 8.49 23.82 -14.58
C THR A 26 7.33 24.37 -13.74
N TYR A 27 7.59 24.71 -12.47
CA TYR A 27 6.61 25.09 -11.45
C TYR A 27 5.57 24.01 -11.09
N GLU A 28 5.72 22.80 -11.63
CA GLU A 28 4.85 21.66 -11.35
C GLU A 28 5.09 21.06 -9.97
N LEU A 29 4.07 20.38 -9.46
CA LEU A 29 4.07 19.73 -8.14
C LEU A 29 4.39 18.24 -8.25
N TYR A 30 5.26 17.77 -7.37
CA TYR A 30 5.69 16.37 -7.29
C TYR A 30 5.73 15.88 -5.86
N ALA A 31 5.56 14.57 -5.66
CA ALA A 31 5.86 13.92 -4.41
C ALA A 31 7.30 13.40 -4.44
N VAL A 32 8.05 13.59 -3.35
CA VAL A 32 9.39 13.02 -3.18
C VAL A 32 9.43 12.16 -1.94
N LYS A 33 9.82 10.89 -2.12
CA LYS A 33 10.06 9.93 -1.04
C LYS A 33 11.57 9.80 -0.81
N TYR A 34 12.00 9.89 0.44
CA TYR A 34 13.41 9.88 0.82
C TYR A 34 13.76 8.61 1.61
N ILE A 35 14.55 7.72 1.02
CA ILE A 35 15.06 6.52 1.69
C ILE A 35 16.51 6.77 2.12
N GLU A 36 16.84 6.54 3.39
CA GLU A 36 18.21 6.68 3.89
C GLU A 36 19.20 5.82 3.08
N ARG A 37 20.36 6.38 2.76
CA ARG A 37 21.46 5.68 2.09
C ARG A 37 22.05 4.58 2.98
N GLY A 38 22.63 3.56 2.35
CA GLY A 38 23.25 2.43 3.05
C GLY A 38 22.41 1.15 2.95
N LYS A 39 22.41 0.34 4.02
CA LYS A 39 21.81 -1.01 4.05
C LYS A 39 20.31 -1.09 3.75
N LYS A 40 19.57 0.02 3.87
CA LYS A 40 18.14 0.11 3.50
C LYS A 40 17.92 0.10 1.97
N ILE A 41 18.96 0.36 1.17
CA ILE A 41 18.90 0.28 -0.30
C ILE A 41 19.35 -1.12 -0.72
N ASP A 42 18.40 -2.05 -0.77
CA ASP A 42 18.63 -3.44 -1.16
C ASP A 42 18.16 -3.73 -2.60
N GLU A 43 18.14 -5.01 -2.97
CA GLU A 43 17.62 -5.45 -4.26
C GLU A 43 16.10 -5.30 -4.39
N HIS A 44 15.37 -5.22 -3.26
CA HIS A 44 13.93 -5.02 -3.25
C HIS A 44 13.59 -3.58 -3.65
N VAL A 45 14.23 -2.60 -3.01
CA VAL A 45 14.14 -1.17 -3.38
C VAL A 45 14.55 -0.95 -4.84
N GLN A 46 15.63 -1.59 -5.30
CA GLN A 46 16.05 -1.51 -6.69
C GLN A 46 14.97 -2.05 -7.65
N ARG A 47 14.40 -3.23 -7.35
CA ARG A 47 13.36 -3.85 -8.17
C ARG A 47 12.08 -3.01 -8.22
N GLU A 48 11.70 -2.42 -7.10
CA GLU A 48 10.51 -1.55 -6.99
C GLU A 48 10.68 -0.24 -7.78
N ILE A 49 11.85 0.41 -7.76
CA ILE A 49 12.11 1.59 -8.60
C ILE A 49 12.04 1.23 -10.09
N MET A 50 12.62 0.08 -10.49
CA MET A 50 12.59 -0.35 -11.88
C MET A 50 11.18 -0.73 -12.36
N ASN A 51 10.37 -1.35 -11.48
CA ASN A 51 8.96 -1.61 -11.74
C ASN A 51 8.13 -0.31 -11.80
N HIS A 52 8.37 0.66 -10.91
CA HIS A 52 7.70 1.97 -10.98
C HIS A 52 7.99 2.68 -12.30
N ARG A 53 9.27 2.69 -12.71
CA ARG A 53 9.71 3.33 -13.95
C ARG A 53 9.10 2.69 -15.21
N SER A 54 8.76 1.40 -15.19
CA SER A 54 8.14 0.72 -16.35
C SER A 54 6.62 0.92 -16.44
N LEU A 55 5.95 1.24 -15.33
CA LEU A 55 4.51 1.47 -15.32
C LEU A 55 4.14 2.85 -15.91
N LYS A 56 3.44 2.80 -17.04
CA LYS A 56 2.87 3.97 -17.74
C LYS A 56 1.39 3.74 -17.97
N HIS A 57 0.55 4.22 -17.05
CA HIS A 57 -0.91 4.14 -17.16
C HIS A 57 -1.53 5.38 -16.51
N PRO A 58 -2.58 5.99 -17.09
CA PRO A 58 -3.12 7.24 -16.57
C PRO A 58 -3.72 7.12 -15.16
N ASN A 59 -4.08 5.91 -14.72
CA ASN A 59 -4.57 5.61 -13.37
C ASN A 59 -3.52 5.05 -12.41
N ILE A 60 -2.23 5.18 -12.72
CA ILE A 60 -1.11 4.87 -11.83
C ILE A 60 -0.31 6.16 -11.60
N ILE A 61 0.22 6.35 -10.38
CA ILE A 61 1.16 7.44 -10.07
C ILE A 61 2.43 7.27 -10.91
N ARG A 62 2.71 8.22 -11.80
CA ARG A 62 3.86 8.15 -12.72
C ARG A 62 5.20 8.37 -11.99
N PHE A 63 6.20 7.53 -12.28
CA PHE A 63 7.60 7.77 -11.92
C PHE A 63 8.18 8.93 -12.75
N LYS A 64 8.91 9.85 -12.12
CA LYS A 64 9.65 10.92 -12.83
C LYS A 64 11.15 10.65 -12.88
N GLU A 65 11.82 10.65 -11.72
CA GLU A 65 13.27 10.53 -11.62
C GLU A 65 13.71 10.05 -10.22
N VAL A 66 14.94 9.57 -10.10
CA VAL A 66 15.66 9.45 -8.82
C VAL A 66 16.86 10.37 -8.80
N PHE A 67 17.19 10.89 -7.63
CA PHE A 67 18.44 11.60 -7.42
C PHE A 67 19.04 11.29 -6.05
N LEU A 68 20.35 11.51 -5.94
CA LEU A 68 21.09 11.28 -4.71
C LEU A 68 21.26 12.58 -3.92
N THR A 69 21.04 12.50 -2.62
CA THR A 69 21.42 13.54 -1.66
C THR A 69 22.57 13.02 -0.77
N PRO A 70 23.25 13.86 0.02
CA PRO A 70 24.31 13.40 0.91
C PRO A 70 23.88 12.24 1.82
N THR A 71 22.62 12.20 2.26
CA THR A 71 22.09 11.27 3.27
C THR A 71 21.03 10.29 2.76
N HIS A 72 20.29 10.60 1.68
CA HIS A 72 19.15 9.83 1.18
C HIS A 72 19.16 9.63 -0.35
N LEU A 73 18.60 8.51 -0.81
CA LEU A 73 18.03 8.37 -2.15
C LEU A 73 16.67 9.07 -2.19
N ALA A 74 16.49 10.00 -3.12
CA ALA A 74 15.23 10.69 -3.35
C ALA A 74 14.54 10.12 -4.60
N ILE A 75 13.27 9.74 -4.47
CA ILE A 75 12.43 9.19 -5.55
C ILE A 75 11.32 10.20 -5.84
N VAL A 76 11.30 10.76 -7.05
CA VAL A 76 10.35 11.78 -7.50
C VAL A 76 9.24 11.12 -8.32
N MET A 77 8.00 11.42 -7.98
CA MET A 77 6.81 10.87 -8.62
C MET A 77 5.69 11.92 -8.75
N GLU A 78 4.72 11.64 -9.62
CA GLU A 78 3.51 12.45 -9.80
C GLU A 78 2.81 12.73 -8.46
N TYR A 79 2.36 13.98 -8.26
CA TYR A 79 1.55 14.35 -7.10
C TYR A 79 0.06 14.36 -7.45
N ALA A 80 -0.71 13.50 -6.78
CA ALA A 80 -2.16 13.48 -6.85
C ALA A 80 -2.74 14.44 -5.80
N ALA A 81 -3.20 15.60 -6.24
CA ALA A 81 -3.59 16.72 -5.37
C ALA A 81 -5.02 16.63 -4.79
N GLY A 82 -5.88 15.76 -5.34
CA GLY A 82 -7.28 15.59 -4.92
C GLY A 82 -7.48 14.75 -3.66
N GLY A 83 -6.41 14.33 -2.98
CA GLY A 83 -6.46 13.59 -1.72
C GLY A 83 -6.72 12.09 -1.89
N GLU A 84 -7.13 11.44 -0.80
CA GLU A 84 -7.43 10.00 -0.78
C GLU A 84 -8.87 9.72 -1.23
N LEU A 85 -9.07 8.62 -1.97
CA LEU A 85 -10.42 8.15 -2.32
C LEU A 85 -11.25 7.84 -1.06
N PHE A 86 -10.61 7.35 0.01
CA PHE A 86 -11.25 7.06 1.28
C PHE A 86 -11.84 8.32 1.95
N GLU A 87 -11.08 9.43 2.02
CA GLU A 87 -11.58 10.71 2.54
C GLU A 87 -12.78 11.21 1.75
N ARG A 88 -12.77 11.08 0.42
CA ARG A 88 -13.91 11.43 -0.43
C ARG A 88 -15.16 10.60 -0.11
N ILE A 89 -15.01 9.28 0.12
CA ILE A 89 -16.11 8.40 0.53
C ILE A 89 -16.65 8.83 1.91
N CYS A 90 -15.78 9.07 2.90
CA CYS A 90 -16.19 9.51 4.23
C CYS A 90 -16.94 10.85 4.20
N ASN A 91 -16.48 11.81 3.40
CA ASN A 91 -17.14 13.12 3.24
C ASN A 91 -18.51 13.01 2.54
N ALA A 92 -18.68 12.06 1.61
CA ALA A 92 -19.97 11.77 0.98
C ALA A 92 -20.86 10.83 1.83
N GLY A 93 -20.31 10.21 2.87
CA GLY A 93 -20.87 9.05 3.56
C GLY A 93 -20.80 7.76 2.73
N ARG A 94 -21.30 7.80 1.49
CA ARG A 94 -21.20 6.76 0.46
C ARG A 94 -21.49 7.34 -0.92
N PHE A 95 -20.98 6.71 -1.97
CA PHE A 95 -21.26 7.13 -3.34
C PHE A 95 -22.61 6.60 -3.87
N SER A 96 -23.02 7.18 -5.00
CA SER A 96 -24.02 6.56 -5.86
C SER A 96 -23.44 5.34 -6.57
N GLU A 97 -24.28 4.43 -7.08
CA GLU A 97 -23.80 3.29 -7.85
C GLU A 97 -23.08 3.70 -9.13
N ASP A 98 -23.48 4.82 -9.75
CA ASP A 98 -22.85 5.33 -10.98
C ASP A 98 -21.49 6.00 -10.69
N GLU A 99 -21.33 6.74 -9.59
CA GLU A 99 -20.03 7.28 -9.16
C GLU A 99 -19.08 6.16 -8.68
N ALA A 100 -19.59 5.16 -7.94
CA ALA A 100 -18.82 3.98 -7.57
C ALA A 100 -18.35 3.19 -8.80
N ARG A 101 -19.17 3.09 -9.87
CA ARG A 101 -18.78 2.48 -11.14
C ARG A 101 -17.69 3.28 -11.84
N PHE A 102 -17.83 4.61 -11.91
CA PHE A 102 -16.84 5.48 -12.54
C PHE A 102 -15.43 5.29 -11.94
N PHE A 103 -15.31 5.25 -10.61
CA PHE A 103 -14.03 4.95 -9.95
C PHE A 103 -13.61 3.48 -10.10
N PHE A 104 -14.54 2.53 -10.05
CA PHE A 104 -14.22 1.11 -10.21
C PHE A 104 -13.71 0.75 -11.62
N GLN A 105 -14.22 1.41 -12.67
CA GLN A 105 -13.72 1.26 -14.04
C GLN A 105 -12.25 1.68 -14.14
N GLN A 106 -11.89 2.82 -13.55
CA GLN A 106 -10.52 3.31 -13.48
C GLN A 106 -9.59 2.40 -12.66
N LEU A 107 -10.07 1.90 -11.51
CA LEU A 107 -9.34 0.96 -10.67
C LEU A 107 -9.02 -0.33 -11.43
N ILE A 108 -10.02 -0.94 -12.06
CA ILE A 108 -9.85 -2.18 -12.83
C ILE A 108 -8.95 -1.97 -14.05
N SER A 109 -8.97 -0.79 -14.70
CA SER A 109 -8.02 -0.48 -15.77
C SER A 109 -6.58 -0.43 -15.24
N GLY A 110 -6.31 0.30 -14.15
CA GLY A 110 -4.96 0.35 -13.57
C GLY A 110 -4.46 -1.03 -13.09
N VAL A 111 -5.33 -1.83 -12.46
CA VAL A 111 -4.99 -3.20 -12.01
C VAL A 111 -4.78 -4.15 -13.19
N SER A 112 -5.60 -4.08 -14.24
CA SER A 112 -5.44 -4.81 -15.50
C SER A 112 -4.06 -4.54 -16.13
N TYR A 113 -3.64 -3.27 -16.15
CA TYR A 113 -2.34 -2.87 -16.67
C TYR A 113 -1.17 -3.40 -15.82
N CYS A 114 -1.24 -3.31 -14.48
CA CYS A 114 -0.24 -3.95 -13.61
C CYS A 114 -0.13 -5.46 -13.88
N HIS A 115 -1.28 -6.14 -14.03
CA HIS A 115 -1.34 -7.58 -14.26
C HIS A 115 -0.79 -8.00 -15.63
N SER A 116 -0.89 -7.16 -16.66
CA SER A 116 -0.31 -7.41 -17.99
C SER A 116 1.23 -7.30 -17.94
N MET A 117 1.74 -6.32 -17.21
CA MET A 117 3.16 -6.11 -16.88
C MET A 117 3.75 -7.17 -15.92
N GLN A 118 2.98 -8.22 -15.59
CA GLN A 118 3.30 -9.28 -14.62
C GLN A 118 3.59 -8.78 -13.18
N ILE A 119 3.14 -7.57 -12.87
CA ILE A 119 3.19 -7.00 -11.52
C ILE A 119 1.84 -7.30 -10.86
N CYS A 120 1.82 -8.32 -10.00
CA CYS A 120 0.75 -8.44 -9.00
C CYS A 120 1.01 -7.38 -7.93
N HIS A 121 0.02 -6.56 -7.61
CA HIS A 121 0.23 -5.44 -6.70
C HIS A 121 0.38 -5.92 -5.25
N ARG A 122 -0.38 -6.95 -4.82
CA ARG A 122 -0.25 -7.63 -3.51
C ARG A 122 -0.52 -6.75 -2.27
N ASP A 123 -0.66 -5.44 -2.42
CA ASP A 123 -1.06 -4.49 -1.37
C ASP A 123 -2.08 -3.45 -1.86
N LEU A 124 -2.99 -3.84 -2.77
CA LEU A 124 -4.12 -3.01 -3.18
C LEU A 124 -5.02 -2.72 -1.96
N LYS A 125 -4.95 -1.46 -1.50
CA LYS A 125 -5.74 -0.90 -0.40
C LYS A 125 -6.30 0.45 -0.82
N LEU A 126 -7.43 0.86 -0.24
CA LEU A 126 -7.97 2.21 -0.45
C LEU A 126 -7.00 3.31 -0.01
N GLU A 127 -6.19 3.05 1.02
CA GLU A 127 -5.11 3.94 1.51
C GLU A 127 -4.06 4.25 0.42
N ASN A 128 -3.91 3.36 -0.57
CA ASN A 128 -3.00 3.51 -1.71
C ASN A 128 -3.73 4.04 -2.98
N THR A 129 -4.95 4.56 -2.84
CA THR A 129 -5.79 5.04 -3.95
C THR A 129 -6.06 6.54 -3.82
N LEU A 130 -5.32 7.33 -4.59
CA LEU A 130 -5.40 8.79 -4.59
C LEU A 130 -6.30 9.32 -5.73
N LEU A 131 -6.60 10.62 -5.71
CA LEU A 131 -7.34 11.33 -6.74
C LEU A 131 -6.52 12.52 -7.28
N ASP A 132 -6.64 12.83 -8.56
CA ASP A 132 -6.21 14.14 -9.08
C ASP A 132 -7.22 15.26 -8.73
N ASP A 133 -6.79 16.52 -8.86
CA ASP A 133 -7.61 17.71 -8.58
C ASP A 133 -8.37 18.20 -9.84
N SER A 134 -8.75 17.26 -10.73
CA SER A 134 -9.54 17.60 -11.90
C SER A 134 -11.04 17.64 -11.57
N SER A 135 -11.84 18.31 -12.41
CA SER A 135 -13.29 18.39 -12.25
C SER A 135 -14.00 17.04 -12.38
N ASN A 136 -13.35 16.05 -12.99
CA ASN A 136 -13.80 14.66 -13.04
C ASN A 136 -12.67 13.73 -12.56
N PRO A 137 -12.47 13.63 -11.23
CA PRO A 137 -11.20 13.19 -10.66
C PRO A 137 -10.75 11.82 -11.17
N ARG A 138 -9.51 11.76 -11.68
CA ARG A 138 -8.89 10.50 -12.08
C ARG A 138 -8.35 9.78 -10.86
N LEU A 139 -8.68 8.50 -10.76
CA LEU A 139 -8.14 7.59 -9.76
C LEU A 139 -6.66 7.35 -10.03
N LYS A 140 -5.83 7.38 -9.00
CA LYS A 140 -4.38 7.20 -9.05
C LYS A 140 -3.94 6.13 -8.06
N ILE A 141 -3.64 4.94 -8.56
CA ILE A 141 -3.04 3.86 -7.79
C ILE A 141 -1.59 4.25 -7.44
N CYS A 142 -1.27 4.24 -6.15
CA CYS A 142 0.01 4.63 -5.59
C CYS A 142 0.60 3.47 -4.77
N ASP A 143 1.40 2.60 -5.40
CA ASP A 143 2.12 1.56 -4.65
C ASP A 143 3.50 1.24 -5.22
N PHE A 144 4.52 1.55 -4.43
CA PHE A 144 5.87 1.03 -4.60
C PHE A 144 6.44 0.73 -3.21
N GLY A 145 6.77 -0.56 -3.03
CA GLY A 145 6.90 -1.30 -1.76
C GLY A 145 7.94 -0.85 -0.74
N TYR A 146 8.52 0.34 -0.88
CA TYR A 146 9.35 1.04 0.12
C TYR A 146 8.50 1.45 1.34
N SER A 147 7.73 0.53 1.91
CA SER A 147 6.76 0.78 2.98
C SER A 147 6.93 -0.18 4.14
N LYS A 148 7.04 -1.51 3.95
CA LYS A 148 7.21 -2.45 5.09
C LYS A 148 8.07 -3.69 4.79
N SER A 149 9.18 -3.83 5.51
CA SER A 149 9.50 -5.13 6.12
C SER A 149 8.55 -5.36 7.29
N SER A 150 8.06 -6.60 7.41
CA SER A 150 7.59 -7.26 8.64
C SER A 150 6.79 -6.45 9.69
N VAL A 151 5.52 -6.82 9.85
CA VAL A 151 4.79 -6.89 11.14
C VAL A 151 4.61 -5.57 11.93
N LEU A 152 3.42 -4.99 11.77
CA LEU A 152 2.81 -4.00 12.67
C LEU A 152 3.56 -2.64 12.77
N HIS A 153 2.98 -1.68 13.51
CA HIS A 153 3.55 -0.34 13.78
C HIS A 153 3.69 0.61 12.58
N SER A 154 2.57 1.17 12.14
CA SER A 154 2.48 2.61 11.83
C SER A 154 1.69 3.30 12.96
N GLN A 155 2.06 4.51 13.35
CA GLN A 155 1.48 5.19 14.53
C GLN A 155 -0.02 5.53 14.37
N PRO A 156 -0.77 5.67 15.49
CA PRO A 156 -2.22 5.42 15.50
C PRO A 156 -3.07 6.61 15.02
N LYS A 157 -3.08 6.87 13.72
CA LYS A 157 -4.10 7.70 13.05
C LYS A 157 -4.75 7.06 11.82
N SER A 158 -4.12 6.07 11.20
CA SER A 158 -4.82 4.98 10.50
C SER A 158 -4.48 3.66 11.18
N THR A 159 -5.49 2.81 11.35
CA THR A 159 -5.30 1.42 11.83
C THR A 159 -4.36 0.69 10.89
N VAL A 160 -3.48 -0.15 11.43
CA VAL A 160 -2.53 -0.93 10.64
C VAL A 160 -3.28 -1.88 9.69
N GLY A 161 -3.49 -1.42 8.45
CA GLY A 161 -4.07 -2.16 7.31
C GLY A 161 -5.40 -2.85 7.63
N THR A 162 -6.53 -2.24 7.24
CA THR A 162 -7.85 -2.86 7.43
C THR A 162 -7.87 -4.30 6.90
N PRO A 163 -8.11 -5.32 7.77
CA PRO A 163 -7.96 -6.72 7.41
C PRO A 163 -8.96 -7.17 6.34
N ALA A 164 -10.03 -6.42 6.09
CA ALA A 164 -11.02 -6.70 5.05
C ALA A 164 -10.39 -6.87 3.65
N TYR A 165 -9.29 -6.16 3.35
CA TYR A 165 -8.54 -6.29 2.08
C TYR A 165 -7.85 -7.64 1.91
N ILE A 166 -7.60 -8.38 2.99
CA ILE A 166 -6.85 -9.64 2.93
C ILE A 166 -7.79 -10.75 2.46
N ALA A 167 -7.54 -11.28 1.27
CA ALA A 167 -8.33 -12.39 0.73
C ALA A 167 -8.16 -13.68 1.58
N PRO A 168 -9.19 -14.56 1.66
CA PRO A 168 -9.15 -15.74 2.53
C PRO A 168 -7.94 -16.65 2.31
N GLU A 169 -7.50 -16.82 1.06
CA GLU A 169 -6.34 -17.65 0.72
C GLU A 169 -5.00 -17.04 1.19
N VAL A 170 -4.90 -15.72 1.35
CA VAL A 170 -3.70 -15.03 1.87
C VAL A 170 -3.54 -15.28 3.38
N LEU A 171 -4.64 -15.52 4.10
CA LEU A 171 -4.64 -15.92 5.51
C LEU A 171 -4.33 -17.41 5.71
N LEU A 172 -4.73 -18.26 4.76
CA LEU A 172 -4.74 -19.72 4.92
C LEU A 172 -3.59 -20.44 4.22
N ARG A 173 -2.98 -19.86 3.17
CA ARG A 173 -2.00 -20.54 2.32
C ARG A 173 -0.64 -19.86 2.36
N LYS A 174 0.41 -20.69 2.31
CA LYS A 174 1.80 -20.23 2.14
C LYS A 174 2.05 -19.63 0.75
N GLU A 175 1.31 -20.10 -0.26
CA GLU A 175 1.40 -19.67 -1.66
C GLU A 175 -0.02 -19.44 -2.22
N TYR A 176 -0.20 -18.36 -2.97
CA TYR A 176 -1.47 -17.94 -3.56
C TYR A 176 -1.24 -17.16 -4.86
N ASP A 177 -2.27 -17.06 -5.70
CA ASP A 177 -2.24 -16.20 -6.88
C ASP A 177 -2.53 -14.74 -6.48
N GLY A 178 -1.51 -13.89 -6.58
CA GLY A 178 -1.62 -12.47 -6.27
C GLY A 178 -2.65 -11.73 -7.14
N LYS A 179 -2.89 -12.17 -8.38
CA LYS A 179 -3.88 -11.51 -9.27
C LYS A 179 -5.31 -11.75 -8.79
N LEU A 180 -5.59 -12.93 -8.22
CA LEU A 180 -6.89 -13.25 -7.64
C LEU A 180 -7.10 -12.59 -6.27
N ALA A 181 -6.04 -12.42 -5.48
CA ALA A 181 -6.08 -11.62 -4.26
C ALA A 181 -6.35 -10.12 -4.57
N ASP A 182 -5.70 -9.57 -5.60
CA ASP A 182 -5.92 -8.19 -6.08
C ASP A 182 -7.41 -7.95 -6.47
N VAL A 183 -8.09 -8.95 -7.06
CA VAL A 183 -9.54 -8.87 -7.35
C VAL A 183 -10.38 -8.75 -6.07
N TRP A 184 -10.05 -9.48 -5.00
CA TRP A 184 -10.74 -9.36 -3.71
C TRP A 184 -10.62 -7.93 -3.17
N SER A 185 -9.41 -7.34 -3.18
CA SER A 185 -9.19 -5.94 -2.80
C SER A 185 -10.02 -4.96 -3.63
N CYS A 186 -10.16 -5.19 -4.94
CA CYS A 186 -11.05 -4.38 -5.79
C CYS A 186 -12.51 -4.48 -5.32
N GLY A 187 -12.98 -5.68 -4.97
CA GLY A 187 -14.32 -5.89 -4.40
C GLY A 187 -14.55 -5.16 -3.07
N VAL A 188 -13.55 -5.16 -2.18
CA VAL A 188 -13.60 -4.39 -0.92
C VAL A 188 -13.72 -2.90 -1.20
N THR A 189 -12.90 -2.37 -2.12
CA THR A 189 -12.99 -0.97 -2.57
C THR A 189 -14.37 -0.63 -3.14
N LEU A 190 -14.93 -1.47 -4.01
CA LEU A 190 -16.28 -1.29 -4.54
C LEU A 190 -17.35 -1.29 -3.45
N TYR A 191 -17.26 -2.22 -2.50
CA TYR A 191 -18.19 -2.30 -1.39
C TYR A 191 -18.13 -1.03 -0.51
N VAL A 192 -16.94 -0.56 -0.15
CA VAL A 192 -16.76 0.64 0.67
C VAL A 192 -17.28 1.88 -0.05
N MET A 193 -17.07 2.03 -1.36
CA MET A 193 -17.68 3.11 -2.15
C MET A 193 -19.21 3.09 -2.10
N LEU A 194 -19.83 1.91 -2.18
CA LEU A 194 -21.29 1.76 -2.21
C LEU A 194 -21.96 1.88 -0.84
N VAL A 195 -21.28 1.46 0.23
CA VAL A 195 -21.86 1.28 1.58
C VAL A 195 -21.36 2.32 2.59
N GLY A 196 -20.14 2.84 2.42
CA GLY A 196 -19.49 3.74 3.38
C GLY A 196 -18.79 3.02 4.55
N ALA A 197 -18.75 1.69 4.53
CA ALA A 197 -18.17 0.85 5.57
C ALA A 197 -17.57 -0.43 4.98
N TYR A 198 -16.70 -1.12 5.73
CA TYR A 198 -16.04 -2.33 5.27
C TYR A 198 -16.97 -3.57 5.28
N PRO A 199 -16.83 -4.52 4.33
CA PRO A 199 -17.77 -5.64 4.16
C PRO A 199 -17.75 -6.68 5.29
N PHE A 200 -16.60 -6.90 5.91
CA PHE A 200 -16.39 -7.98 6.89
C PHE A 200 -16.20 -7.47 8.33
N GLU A 201 -16.09 -6.16 8.53
CA GLU A 201 -16.03 -5.57 9.88
C GLU A 201 -17.40 -5.65 10.56
N ASP A 202 -17.39 -5.75 11.88
CA ASP A 202 -18.58 -5.65 12.70
C ASP A 202 -18.93 -4.17 12.96
N PRO A 203 -20.11 -3.66 12.57
CA PRO A 203 -20.52 -2.30 12.88
C PRO A 203 -20.52 -1.98 14.39
N GLU A 204 -20.79 -2.98 15.24
CA GLU A 204 -20.84 -2.82 16.69
C GLU A 204 -19.46 -2.92 17.37
N ASP A 205 -18.49 -3.58 16.72
CA ASP A 205 -17.12 -3.77 17.24
C ASP A 205 -16.08 -3.81 16.10
N PRO A 206 -15.86 -2.68 15.39
CA PRO A 206 -15.03 -2.64 14.18
C PRO A 206 -13.54 -2.90 14.48
N ARG A 207 -13.12 -2.77 15.74
CA ARG A 207 -11.74 -3.06 16.18
C ARG A 207 -11.49 -4.55 16.44
N ASN A 208 -12.51 -5.40 16.29
CA ASN A 208 -12.40 -6.83 16.54
C ASN A 208 -11.79 -7.59 15.36
N PHE A 209 -10.46 -7.50 15.22
CA PHE A 209 -9.70 -8.20 14.19
C PHE A 209 -10.06 -9.69 14.08
N ARG A 210 -10.23 -10.39 15.22
CA ARG A 210 -10.58 -11.83 15.23
C ARG A 210 -11.96 -12.08 14.61
N LYS A 211 -12.97 -11.27 14.94
CA LYS A 211 -14.32 -11.37 14.36
C LYS A 211 -14.30 -11.05 12.86
N THR A 212 -13.57 -10.02 12.45
CA THR A 212 -13.40 -9.65 11.03
C THR A 212 -12.74 -10.78 10.23
N LEU A 213 -11.68 -11.41 10.76
CA LEU A 213 -11.04 -12.58 10.13
C LEU A 213 -12.00 -13.77 9.99
N THR A 214 -12.80 -14.10 11.02
CA THR A 214 -13.83 -15.14 10.91
C THR A 214 -14.86 -14.83 9.82
N ARG A 215 -15.24 -13.56 9.66
CA ARG A 215 -16.17 -13.10 8.62
C ARG A 215 -15.56 -13.12 7.22
N ILE A 216 -14.26 -12.84 7.07
CA ILE A 216 -13.53 -13.01 5.80
C ILE A 216 -13.52 -14.49 5.40
N LEU A 217 -13.09 -15.38 6.30
CA LEU A 217 -12.95 -16.82 6.03
C LEU A 217 -14.29 -17.51 5.71
N SER A 218 -15.39 -17.02 6.28
CA SER A 218 -16.76 -17.49 5.99
C SER A 218 -17.51 -16.66 4.92
N VAL A 219 -16.86 -15.63 4.36
CA VAL A 219 -17.43 -14.67 3.38
C VAL A 219 -18.73 -14.01 3.85
N GLN A 220 -18.80 -13.69 5.14
CA GLN A 220 -19.99 -13.12 5.79
C GLN A 220 -20.03 -11.58 5.67
N TYR A 221 -20.53 -11.10 4.54
CA TYR A 221 -20.87 -9.69 4.30
C TYR A 221 -22.38 -9.52 4.01
N SER A 222 -22.90 -8.29 4.18
CA SER A 222 -24.30 -7.98 3.87
C SER A 222 -24.49 -6.50 3.50
N ILE A 223 -24.97 -6.23 2.29
CA ILE A 223 -25.31 -4.87 1.86
C ILE A 223 -26.55 -4.40 2.67
N PRO A 224 -26.49 -3.29 3.43
CA PRO A 224 -27.61 -2.84 4.26
C PRO A 224 -28.86 -2.52 3.44
N TYR A 225 -30.05 -2.76 3.99
CA TYR A 225 -31.33 -2.62 3.28
C TYR A 225 -31.60 -1.20 2.73
N TYR A 226 -31.01 -0.17 3.34
CA TYR A 226 -31.11 1.22 2.89
C TYR A 226 -30.21 1.54 1.70
N VAL A 227 -29.19 0.72 1.42
CA VAL A 227 -28.29 0.86 0.27
C VAL A 227 -28.94 0.18 -0.93
N ARG A 228 -29.50 0.99 -1.84
CA ARG A 228 -30.09 0.51 -3.09
C ARG A 228 -29.01 0.34 -4.14
N VAL A 229 -28.75 -0.91 -4.51
CA VAL A 229 -27.91 -1.29 -5.65
C VAL A 229 -28.67 -2.18 -6.65
N SER A 230 -28.24 -2.20 -7.91
CA SER A 230 -28.79 -3.02 -8.98
C SER A 230 -28.61 -4.53 -8.72
N LYS A 231 -29.23 -5.38 -9.55
CA LYS A 231 -29.02 -6.84 -9.44
C LYS A 231 -27.63 -7.23 -9.95
N GLU A 232 -27.20 -6.51 -10.98
CA GLU A 232 -25.93 -6.62 -11.67
C GLU A 232 -24.78 -6.24 -10.72
N CYS A 233 -24.93 -5.17 -9.93
CA CYS A 233 -23.95 -4.80 -8.90
C CYS A 233 -23.78 -5.90 -7.83
N ARG A 234 -24.89 -6.49 -7.38
CA ARG A 234 -24.87 -7.58 -6.39
C ARG A 234 -24.27 -8.85 -6.96
N LEU A 235 -24.57 -9.16 -8.22
CA LEU A 235 -23.99 -10.30 -8.93
C LEU A 235 -22.46 -10.16 -8.98
N LEU A 236 -21.96 -9.00 -9.41
CA LEU A 236 -20.52 -8.71 -9.45
C LEU A 236 -19.85 -8.91 -8.07
N LEU A 237 -20.40 -8.31 -7.01
CA LEU A 237 -19.88 -8.47 -5.65
C LEU A 237 -19.93 -9.94 -5.17
N SER A 238 -20.97 -10.70 -5.53
CA SER A 238 -21.07 -12.13 -5.19
C SER A 238 -20.09 -13.03 -5.97
N GLN A 239 -19.60 -12.56 -7.12
CA GLN A 239 -18.60 -13.27 -7.93
C GLN A 239 -17.16 -12.88 -7.54
N ILE A 240 -16.95 -11.69 -6.94
CA ILE A 240 -15.68 -11.26 -6.35
C ILE A 240 -15.47 -11.85 -4.95
N PHE A 241 -16.47 -11.75 -4.08
CA PHE A 241 -16.41 -12.31 -2.73
C PHE A 241 -16.71 -13.81 -2.76
N VAL A 242 -15.70 -14.57 -3.18
CA VAL A 242 -15.68 -16.04 -3.23
C VAL A 242 -14.42 -16.53 -2.53
N ALA A 243 -14.55 -17.40 -1.51
CA ALA A 243 -13.43 -17.90 -0.72
C ALA A 243 -12.49 -18.84 -1.50
N ASP A 244 -13.02 -19.58 -2.47
CA ASP A 244 -12.24 -20.41 -3.37
C ASP A 244 -11.71 -19.53 -4.53
N PRO A 245 -10.41 -19.21 -4.57
CA PRO A 245 -9.88 -18.32 -5.60
C PRO A 245 -10.07 -18.90 -7.01
N SER A 246 -10.12 -20.23 -7.18
CA SER A 246 -10.34 -20.87 -8.48
C SER A 246 -11.73 -20.66 -9.06
N LYS A 247 -12.67 -20.15 -8.26
CA LYS A 247 -14.05 -19.81 -8.63
C LYS A 247 -14.33 -18.30 -8.55
N ARG A 248 -13.35 -17.51 -8.15
CA ARG A 248 -13.45 -16.04 -8.09
C ARG A 248 -13.35 -15.49 -9.52
N ILE A 249 -14.19 -14.51 -9.83
CA ILE A 249 -14.16 -13.82 -11.12
C ILE A 249 -12.78 -13.18 -11.36
N THR A 250 -12.30 -13.24 -12.60
CA THR A 250 -11.04 -12.62 -13.02
C THR A 250 -11.24 -11.18 -13.50
N ILE A 251 -10.16 -10.37 -13.55
CA ILE A 251 -10.18 -9.02 -14.14
C ILE A 251 -10.76 -9.03 -15.57
N GLU A 252 -10.42 -10.04 -16.36
CA GLU A 252 -10.89 -10.20 -17.75
C GLU A 252 -12.37 -10.56 -17.88
N GLU A 253 -12.98 -11.12 -16.83
CA GLU A 253 -14.42 -11.36 -16.75
C GLU A 253 -15.15 -10.14 -16.16
N ILE A 254 -14.55 -9.43 -15.19
CA ILE A 254 -15.05 -8.15 -14.68
C ILE A 254 -15.19 -7.14 -15.83
N LYS A 255 -14.17 -7.02 -16.69
CA LYS A 255 -14.20 -6.13 -17.88
C LYS A 255 -15.32 -6.47 -18.88
N LYS A 256 -15.88 -7.68 -18.82
CA LYS A 256 -17.01 -8.16 -19.65
C LYS A 256 -18.35 -8.16 -18.90
N HIS A 257 -18.35 -7.84 -17.59
CA HIS A 257 -19.53 -7.94 -16.76
C HIS A 257 -20.53 -6.80 -17.09
N PRO A 258 -21.85 -7.05 -17.21
CA PRO A 258 -22.82 -6.02 -17.62
C PRO A 258 -22.82 -4.76 -16.74
N TRP A 259 -22.58 -4.92 -15.42
CA TRP A 259 -22.44 -3.78 -14.51
C TRP A 259 -21.24 -2.89 -14.84
N PHE A 260 -20.13 -3.48 -15.31
CA PHE A 260 -18.90 -2.77 -15.62
C PHE A 260 -19.00 -2.03 -16.95
N LEU A 261 -19.61 -2.65 -17.95
CA LEU A 261 -19.78 -2.11 -19.30
C LEU A 261 -20.77 -0.93 -19.37
N LYS A 262 -21.67 -0.77 -18.39
CA LYS A 262 -22.60 0.36 -18.32
C LYS A 262 -21.83 1.67 -18.21
N ASP A 263 -22.11 2.61 -19.12
CA ASP A 263 -21.53 3.95 -19.18
C ASP A 263 -19.99 3.99 -19.18
N LEU A 264 -19.33 2.91 -19.64
CA LEU A 264 -17.87 2.82 -19.71
C LEU A 264 -17.30 3.89 -20.67
N PRO A 265 -16.37 4.77 -20.22
CA PRO A 265 -15.78 5.78 -21.10
C PRO A 265 -15.00 5.17 -22.27
N ILE A 266 -15.02 5.84 -23.42
CA ILE A 266 -14.37 5.38 -24.67
C ILE A 266 -12.86 5.15 -24.47
N GLU A 267 -12.21 5.98 -23.63
CA GLU A 267 -10.80 5.85 -23.23
C GLU A 267 -10.45 4.53 -22.51
N TYR A 268 -11.45 3.76 -22.07
CA TYR A 268 -11.30 2.40 -21.51
C TYR A 268 -11.97 1.31 -22.36
N MET A 269 -12.57 1.67 -23.51
CA MET A 269 -13.15 0.73 -24.49
C MET A 269 -12.16 0.38 -25.60
N GLU A 270 -11.46 1.39 -26.12
CA GLU A 270 -10.34 1.19 -27.04
C GLU A 270 -9.10 0.80 -26.21
N GLY A 271 -8.28 -0.11 -26.75
CA GLY A 271 -7.11 -0.64 -26.03
C GLY A 271 -6.16 0.46 -25.54
N GLU A 272 -5.46 0.18 -24.44
CA GLU A 272 -4.69 1.16 -23.64
C GLU A 272 -3.66 1.99 -24.45
N ASP A 273 -3.28 1.55 -25.65
CA ASP A 273 -2.42 2.25 -26.61
C ASP A 273 -2.91 3.65 -27.04
N ALA A 274 -4.23 3.89 -27.12
CA ALA A 274 -4.76 5.11 -27.75
C ALA A 274 -4.61 6.37 -26.89
N SER A 275 -4.74 6.25 -25.56
CA SER A 275 -4.67 7.39 -24.62
C SER A 275 -3.24 7.74 -24.19
N LEU A 276 -2.31 6.77 -24.28
CA LEU A 276 -0.90 6.97 -23.93
C LEU A 276 -0.19 7.95 -24.87
N GLN A 277 -0.49 7.91 -26.17
CA GLN A 277 0.23 8.66 -27.20
C GLN A 277 0.14 10.19 -27.06
N MET A 278 -0.91 10.73 -26.42
CA MET A 278 -1.16 12.19 -26.41
C MET A 278 -0.32 13.00 -25.40
N LYS A 279 0.54 12.36 -24.58
CA LYS A 279 1.40 13.05 -23.59
C LYS A 279 2.86 12.58 -23.54
N GLU A 280 3.31 11.66 -24.39
CA GLU A 280 4.66 11.10 -24.27
C GLU A 280 5.81 11.94 -24.85
N GLU A 281 5.55 12.87 -25.77
CA GLU A 281 6.60 13.37 -26.68
C GLU A 281 7.63 14.37 -26.09
N ASN A 282 7.47 14.92 -24.87
CA ASN A 282 8.29 16.08 -24.44
C ASN A 282 8.92 16.06 -23.03
N GLU A 283 8.78 15.01 -22.21
CA GLU A 283 9.52 14.93 -20.93
C GLU A 283 10.77 14.03 -21.04
N PRO A 284 12.00 14.55 -20.84
CA PRO A 284 13.21 13.74 -20.84
C PRO A 284 13.27 12.88 -19.56
N THR A 285 12.87 11.62 -19.67
CA THR A 285 13.00 10.63 -18.59
C THR A 285 14.46 10.17 -18.44
N GLN A 286 14.94 10.03 -17.19
CA GLN A 286 16.27 9.46 -16.91
C GLN A 286 16.47 8.08 -17.55
N SER A 287 17.68 7.78 -17.99
CA SER A 287 18.01 6.47 -18.58
C SER A 287 17.98 5.36 -17.52
N ILE A 288 17.84 4.10 -17.97
CA ILE A 288 17.89 2.95 -17.06
C ILE A 288 19.26 2.87 -16.36
N ASP A 289 20.34 3.10 -17.09
CA ASP A 289 21.71 3.04 -16.57
C ASP A 289 21.98 4.15 -15.54
N GLU A 290 21.44 5.35 -15.75
CA GLU A 290 21.52 6.47 -14.80
C GLU A 290 20.79 6.14 -13.49
N VAL A 291 19.55 5.65 -13.58
CA VAL A 291 18.75 5.23 -12.41
C VAL A 291 19.47 4.12 -11.64
N LEU A 292 20.00 3.11 -12.33
CA LEU A 292 20.75 2.02 -11.70
C LEU A 292 22.06 2.50 -11.05
N ALA A 293 22.80 3.41 -11.68
CA ALA A 293 24.01 3.99 -11.12
C ALA A 293 23.73 4.79 -9.83
N ILE A 294 22.67 5.60 -9.83
CA ILE A 294 22.21 6.35 -8.64
C ILE A 294 21.82 5.40 -7.51
N ILE A 295 21.13 4.29 -7.82
CA ILE A 295 20.76 3.27 -6.83
C ILE A 295 22.00 2.56 -6.27
N GLN A 296 22.98 2.17 -7.09
CA GLN A 296 24.21 1.55 -6.57
C GLN A 296 25.00 2.51 -5.68
N GLU A 297 25.08 3.80 -6.04
CA GLU A 297 25.75 4.80 -5.20
C GLU A 297 25.00 5.04 -3.87
N ALA A 298 23.67 4.94 -3.88
CA ALA A 298 22.84 5.02 -2.67
C ALA A 298 23.05 3.85 -1.69
N LYS A 299 23.57 2.69 -2.13
CA LYS A 299 23.94 1.58 -1.24
C LYS A 299 25.14 1.90 -0.33
N LYS A 300 25.95 2.89 -0.68
CA LYS A 300 26.99 3.42 0.21
C LYS A 300 26.33 4.34 1.25
N PRO A 301 26.65 4.21 2.55
CA PRO A 301 26.08 5.07 3.58
C PRO A 301 26.37 6.55 3.28
N GLY A 302 25.43 7.42 3.65
CA GLY A 302 25.56 8.84 3.42
C GLY A 302 26.66 9.50 4.26
N GLU A 303 27.14 10.65 3.82
CA GLU A 303 27.99 11.50 4.65
C GLU A 303 27.14 12.10 5.77
N GLY A 304 27.19 11.48 6.96
CA GLY A 304 26.58 12.04 8.15
C GLY A 304 27.26 13.35 8.58
N PRO A 305 26.64 14.13 9.48
CA PRO A 305 27.33 15.23 10.13
C PRO A 305 28.61 14.68 10.78
N LYS A 306 29.77 15.25 10.46
CA LYS A 306 31.01 14.95 11.18
C LYS A 306 30.89 15.53 12.58
N GLY A 307 30.30 14.75 13.49
CA GLY A 307 30.36 15.02 14.93
C GLY A 307 31.82 15.12 15.34
N CYS A 308 32.15 16.13 16.15
CA CYS A 308 33.49 16.29 16.71
C CYS A 308 33.74 15.24 17.81
N ASP A 309 34.08 14.00 17.41
CA ASP A 309 34.79 13.07 18.29
C ASP A 309 36.28 13.45 18.33
N LEU A 310 36.53 14.62 18.90
CA LEU A 310 37.84 15.06 19.38
C LEU A 310 37.72 15.20 20.90
N LEU A 311 38.62 14.51 21.63
CA LEU A 311 38.67 14.38 23.10
C LEU A 311 37.62 13.37 23.64
N VAL A 312 37.90 12.06 23.70
CA VAL A 312 38.75 11.48 24.75
C VAL A 312 39.74 10.44 24.19
N LYS A 313 41.04 10.70 24.30
CA LYS A 313 42.10 9.68 24.21
C LYS A 313 43.17 9.96 25.26
N GLY A 314 43.46 8.97 26.10
CA GLY A 314 44.31 9.08 27.29
C GLY A 314 43.49 9.36 28.55
N ILE A 315 43.70 8.67 29.68
CA ILE A 315 44.77 7.73 30.08
C ILE A 315 44.16 6.68 31.04
N SER A 316 44.41 5.39 30.82
CA SER A 316 44.93 4.45 31.84
C SER A 316 44.95 3.01 31.31
N SER A 317 46.13 2.41 31.30
CA SER A 317 46.40 1.00 30.99
C SER A 317 46.33 0.12 32.24
N SER A 318 45.78 -1.10 32.13
CA SER A 318 46.17 -2.33 32.85
C SER A 318 45.37 -3.49 32.23
N ILE A 319 45.99 -4.33 31.40
CA ILE A 319 46.62 -5.63 31.75
C ILE A 319 45.59 -6.78 31.77
N ASP A 320 45.81 -7.71 30.85
CA ASP A 320 45.10 -8.98 30.68
C ASP A 320 45.46 -9.99 31.79
N LEU A 321 44.55 -10.91 32.12
CA LEU A 321 44.85 -12.28 32.59
C LEU A 321 43.67 -13.22 32.28
N ASP A 322 44.02 -14.48 31.99
CA ASP A 322 43.15 -15.51 31.41
C ASP A 322 42.52 -16.48 32.46
N ASP A 323 41.58 -17.28 31.94
CA ASP A 323 41.22 -18.67 32.26
C ASP A 323 40.62 -19.12 33.62
N ASP A 324 39.63 -20.01 33.44
CA ASP A 324 39.18 -21.18 34.21
C ASP A 324 38.76 -21.09 35.70
N ASP A 325 37.54 -21.55 35.97
CA ASP A 325 37.30 -22.83 36.69
C ASP A 325 35.82 -23.27 36.55
N ASP A 326 35.61 -24.60 36.43
CA ASP A 326 34.30 -25.26 36.39
C ASP A 326 33.60 -25.28 37.76
N ASP A 327 32.26 -25.40 37.78
CA ASP A 327 31.62 -26.43 38.63
C ASP A 327 30.21 -26.81 38.13
N ASP A 328 29.94 -28.11 38.09
CA ASP A 328 28.65 -28.71 37.69
C ASP A 328 27.68 -28.77 38.88
N SER A 329 26.37 -28.68 38.62
CA SER A 329 25.37 -29.52 39.32
C SER A 329 23.99 -29.45 38.67
N ASP A 330 23.64 -30.52 37.95
CA ASP A 330 22.24 -30.92 37.74
C ASP A 330 21.58 -31.23 39.09
N ILE A 331 20.27 -30.96 39.23
CA ILE A 331 19.32 -31.75 40.02
C ILE A 331 17.91 -31.57 39.44
N ASP A 332 17.20 -32.68 39.43
CA ASP A 332 16.02 -33.03 38.66
C ASP A 332 14.72 -32.24 38.93
N ASP A 333 13.90 -32.21 37.87
CA ASP A 333 12.49 -32.64 37.79
C ASP A 333 11.63 -32.68 39.08
N ASP A 334 10.46 -32.03 39.01
CA ASP A 334 9.19 -32.68 39.36
C ASP A 334 7.99 -31.80 38.93
N THR A 335 7.03 -32.42 38.24
CA THR A 335 5.70 -31.85 37.95
C THR A 335 4.74 -32.13 39.10
N ASP A 336 3.84 -31.19 39.44
CA ASP A 336 2.46 -31.57 39.81
C ASP A 336 1.45 -30.41 39.75
N ASP A 337 0.18 -30.79 39.74
CA ASP A 337 -0.99 -30.05 39.26
C ASP A 337 -1.75 -29.18 40.32
N GLU A 338 -2.78 -28.47 39.82
CA GLU A 338 -3.99 -27.98 40.53
C GLU A 338 -3.87 -26.98 41.71
N ILE A 339 -4.34 -25.73 41.49
CA ILE A 339 -5.34 -25.07 42.37
C ILE A 339 -6.32 -24.24 41.52
N GLU A 340 -7.59 -24.65 41.45
CA GLU A 340 -8.70 -23.74 41.15
C GLU A 340 -9.01 -22.85 42.38
N THR A 341 -9.32 -21.56 42.21
CA THR A 341 -10.47 -20.95 42.91
C THR A 341 -10.93 -19.59 42.36
N SER A 342 -12.22 -19.54 42.01
CA SER A 342 -13.22 -18.48 42.22
C SER A 342 -12.85 -16.99 42.21
N GLY A 343 -13.62 -16.20 41.44
CA GLY A 343 -13.61 -14.73 41.49
C GLY A 343 -14.78 -14.06 40.75
N GLU A 344 -16.02 -14.42 41.08
CA GLU A 344 -17.20 -13.66 40.62
C GLU A 344 -17.19 -12.21 41.17
N PHE A 345 -17.58 -11.23 40.36
CA PHE A 345 -17.89 -9.88 40.84
C PHE A 345 -19.12 -9.25 40.14
N VAL A 346 -20.18 -9.01 40.92
CA VAL A 346 -21.50 -8.46 40.55
C VAL A 346 -22.11 -7.76 41.79
N CYS A 347 -22.87 -6.66 41.74
CA CYS A 347 -23.19 -5.75 40.61
C CYS A 347 -22.37 -4.45 40.78
N ALA A 348 -22.83 -3.19 40.91
CA ALA A 348 -24.12 -2.49 40.84
C ALA A 348 -23.80 -1.04 40.35
N LEU A 349 -24.68 -0.25 39.74
CA LEU A 349 -26.14 -0.13 39.83
C LEU A 349 -26.73 0.30 38.46
#